data_AF-A0A9X2BQU1-F1
#
_entry.id   AF-A0A9X2BQU1-F1
#
_cell.length_a   1.000
_cell.length_b   1.000
_cell.length_c   1.000
_cell.angle_alpha   90.00
_cell.angle_beta   90.00
_cell.angle_gamma   90.00
#
_symmetry.space_group_name_H-M   'P 1'
#
loop_
_entity.id
_entity.type
_entity.pdbx_description
1 polymer ?
#
loop_
_entity_poly.entity_id
_entity_poly.type
_entity_poly.pdbx_seq_one_letter_code
_entity_poly.pdbx_strand_id
1 'polypeptide(L)'
;MQERQTPPRDRKNKRIMYVKFGLDLLMALTFVLFFNKQVLGGLPFHEIAGVAMGGAILTHILLNWRWVAKITMKLFDRKLPLKTRFIYVLNLLLLASMGFVIISGIFISRVVFPNIHLGNESWFKMTHMSVSYLVLILVAMHIGLHWRKTRIT
;
A
#
# COMPACT_ATOMS: atom_id res chain seq x y z
N MET A 1 33.88 -18.85 26.28
CA MET A 1 32.44 -18.71 25.97
C MET A 1 32.20 -17.28 25.49
N GLN A 2 31.86 -17.07 24.22
CA GLN A 2 31.63 -15.72 23.69
C GLN A 2 30.23 -15.24 24.11
N GLU A 3 30.16 -14.18 24.93
CA GLU A 3 28.91 -13.47 25.19
C GLU A 3 28.35 -12.95 23.87
N ARG A 4 27.22 -13.52 23.45
CA ARG A 4 26.47 -13.06 22.29
C ARG A 4 25.82 -11.72 22.67
N GLN A 5 26.54 -10.62 22.51
CA GLN A 5 26.04 -9.26 22.75
C GLN A 5 24.82 -9.01 21.87
N THR A 6 23.62 -9.09 22.45
CA THR A 6 22.39 -8.70 21.76
C THR A 6 22.44 -7.19 21.52
N PRO A 7 22.27 -6.72 20.27
CA PRO A 7 22.41 -5.30 19.97
C PRO A 7 21.40 -4.45 20.78
N PRO A 8 21.75 -3.20 21.14
CA PRO A 8 20.89 -2.34 21.97
C PRO A 8 19.50 -2.15 21.35
N ARG A 9 18.45 -2.26 22.16
CA ARG A 9 17.03 -2.16 21.75
C ARG A 9 16.70 -0.87 20.97
N ASP A 10 17.41 0.23 21.26
CA ASP A 10 17.38 1.51 20.53
C ASP A 10 17.78 1.33 19.04
N ARG A 11 18.95 0.74 18.78
CA ARG A 11 19.48 0.58 17.41
C ARG A 11 18.56 -0.26 16.53
N LYS A 12 17.90 -1.28 17.10
CA LYS A 12 16.94 -2.13 16.38
C LYS A 12 15.70 -1.35 15.94
N ASN A 13 15.17 -0.47 16.79
CA ASN A 13 14.00 0.35 16.49
C ASN A 13 14.28 1.40 15.41
N LYS A 14 15.47 2.03 15.43
CA LYS A 14 15.88 2.98 14.37
C LYS A 14 15.97 2.30 13.01
N ARG A 15 16.60 1.12 12.93
CA ARG A 15 16.66 0.33 11.68
C ARG A 15 15.28 0.00 11.12
N ILE A 16 14.34 -0.40 11.96
CA ILE A 16 12.96 -0.71 11.53
C ILE A 16 12.26 0.54 10.98
N MET A 17 12.48 1.73 11.57
CA MET A 17 11.92 2.98 11.04
C MET A 17 12.46 3.33 9.65
N TYR A 18 13.77 3.21 9.43
CA TYR A 18 14.36 3.44 8.11
C TYR A 18 13.85 2.44 7.07
N VAL A 19 13.69 1.17 7.44
CA VAL A 19 13.12 0.15 6.54
C VAL A 19 11.67 0.49 6.17
N LYS A 20 10.84 0.89 7.15
CA LYS A 20 9.46 1.33 6.88
C LYS A 20 9.43 2.52 5.93
N PHE A 21 10.22 3.55 6.21
CA PHE A 21 10.27 4.75 5.37
C PHE A 21 10.77 4.45 3.96
N GLY A 22 11.83 3.63 3.83
CA GLY A 22 12.36 3.20 2.53
C GLY A 22 11.34 2.38 1.73
N LEU A 23 10.62 1.46 2.40
CA LEU A 23 9.54 0.69 1.79
C LEU A 23 8.42 1.62 1.29
N ASP A 24 7.99 2.59 2.11
CA ASP A 24 6.92 3.53 1.76
C ASP A 24 7.31 4.41 0.55
N LEU A 25 8.55 4.89 0.53
CA LEU A 25 9.08 5.67 -0.58
C LEU A 25 9.17 4.84 -1.87
N LEU A 26 9.68 3.61 -1.78
CA LEU A 26 9.78 2.70 -2.91
C LEU A 26 8.40 2.39 -3.49
N MET A 27 7.42 2.08 -2.63
CA MET A 27 6.04 1.83 -3.06
C MET A 27 5.44 3.06 -3.73
N ALA A 28 5.59 4.26 -3.17
CA ALA A 28 5.06 5.48 -3.77
C ALA A 28 5.64 5.75 -5.16
N LEU A 29 6.96 5.61 -5.32
CA LEU A 29 7.62 5.77 -6.62
C LEU A 29 7.16 4.72 -7.63
N THR A 30 7.13 3.45 -7.22
CA THR A 30 6.68 2.33 -8.07
C THR A 30 5.24 2.51 -8.52
N PHE A 31 4.36 2.97 -7.62
CA PHE A 31 2.96 3.22 -7.94
C PHE A 31 2.79 4.29 -9.04
N VAL A 32 3.56 5.38 -8.98
CA VAL A 32 3.52 6.42 -10.01
C VAL A 32 4.02 5.88 -11.35
N LEU A 33 5.06 5.04 -11.35
CA LEU A 33 5.58 4.42 -12.57
C LEU A 33 4.56 3.52 -13.28
N PHE A 34 3.61 2.92 -12.54
CA PHE A 34 2.55 2.09 -13.14
C PHE A 34 1.61 2.84 -14.07
N PHE A 35 1.49 4.17 -13.93
CA PHE A 35 0.69 4.96 -14.87
C PHE A 35 1.31 5.05 -16.26
N ASN A 36 2.60 4.73 -16.41
CA ASN A 36 3.24 4.60 -17.71
C ASN A 36 3.53 3.11 -18.02
N LYS A 37 2.63 2.50 -18.79
CA LYS A 37 2.69 1.08 -19.20
C LYS A 37 3.86 0.75 -20.14
N GLN A 38 4.60 1.73 -20.64
CA GLN A 38 5.74 1.55 -21.55
C GLN A 38 7.09 1.58 -20.83
N VAL A 39 7.11 1.85 -19.53
CA VAL A 39 8.33 1.91 -18.73
C VAL A 39 8.96 0.51 -18.60
N LEU A 40 10.29 0.45 -18.72
CA LEU A 40 11.14 -0.70 -18.35
C LEU A 40 10.71 -2.07 -18.92
N GLY A 41 10.27 -2.11 -20.18
CA GLY A 41 9.95 -3.37 -20.87
C GLY A 41 8.45 -3.62 -21.09
N GLY A 42 7.59 -2.64 -20.81
CA GLY A 42 6.19 -2.66 -21.26
C GLY A 42 5.25 -3.46 -20.36
N LEU A 43 4.32 -4.19 -20.97
CA LEU A 43 3.29 -4.95 -20.26
C LEU A 43 3.85 -6.02 -19.30
N PRO A 44 4.87 -6.83 -19.65
CA PRO A 44 5.44 -7.81 -18.73
C PRO A 44 6.02 -7.20 -17.46
N PHE A 45 6.70 -6.05 -17.59
CA PHE A 45 7.22 -5.32 -16.43
C PHE A 45 6.10 -4.86 -15.52
N HIS A 46 5.03 -4.29 -16.08
CA HIS A 46 3.88 -3.82 -15.30
C HIS A 46 3.22 -4.96 -14.50
N GLU A 47 3.08 -6.15 -15.10
CA GLU A 47 2.50 -7.31 -14.41
C GLU A 47 3.42 -7.84 -13.30
N ILE A 48 4.71 -8.06 -13.59
CA ILE A 48 5.68 -8.56 -12.60
C ILE A 48 5.85 -7.57 -11.45
N ALA A 49 6.02 -6.29 -11.78
CA ALA A 49 6.14 -5.24 -10.79
C ALA A 49 4.84 -5.08 -10.00
N GLY A 50 3.67 -5.26 -10.62
CA GLY A 50 2.37 -5.27 -9.94
C GLY A 50 2.26 -6.35 -8.86
N VAL A 51 2.73 -7.57 -9.15
CA VAL A 51 2.79 -8.67 -8.17
C VAL A 51 3.78 -8.34 -7.05
N ALA A 52 4.96 -7.82 -7.38
CA ALA A 52 5.95 -7.39 -6.39
C ALA A 52 5.40 -6.27 -5.48
N MET A 53 4.67 -5.32 -6.05
CA MET A 53 3.99 -4.23 -5.32
C MET A 53 2.91 -4.78 -4.37
N GLY A 54 2.16 -5.80 -4.78
CA GLY A 54 1.25 -6.52 -3.89
C GLY A 54 1.95 -7.09 -2.66
N GLY A 55 3.11 -7.75 -2.86
CA GLY A 55 3.96 -8.23 -1.77
C GLY A 55 4.52 -7.12 -0.86
N ALA A 56 4.91 -5.98 -1.45
CA ALA A 56 5.38 -4.82 -0.71
C ALA A 56 4.27 -4.22 0.17
N ILE A 57 3.06 -4.08 -0.37
CA ILE A 57 1.88 -3.59 0.37
C ILE A 57 1.53 -4.54 1.53
N LEU A 58 1.55 -5.86 1.31
CA LEU A 58 1.34 -6.83 2.38
C LEU A 58 2.39 -6.68 3.48
N THR A 59 3.66 -6.54 3.10
CA THR A 59 4.76 -6.31 4.05
C THR A 59 4.55 -5.02 4.84
N HIS A 60 4.14 -3.93 4.18
CA HIS A 60 3.81 -2.66 4.83
C HIS A 60 2.68 -2.83 5.86
N ILE A 61 1.60 -3.53 5.49
CA ILE A 61 0.46 -3.81 6.39
C ILE A 61 0.91 -4.62 7.59
N LEU A 62 1.72 -5.68 7.39
CA LEU A 62 2.24 -6.53 8.47
C LEU A 62 3.14 -5.75 9.44
N LEU A 63 4.05 -4.92 8.91
CA LEU A 63 4.92 -4.05 9.71
C LEU A 63 4.14 -3.01 10.52
N ASN A 64 2.93 -2.66 10.06
CA ASN A 64 2.03 -1.71 10.71
C ASN A 64 0.78 -2.39 11.31
N TRP A 65 0.80 -3.70 11.52
CA TRP A 65 -0.37 -4.49 11.94
C TRP A 65 -1.02 -3.99 13.23
N ARG A 66 -0.21 -3.58 14.22
CA ARG A 66 -0.73 -3.02 15.48
C ARG A 66 -1.57 -1.76 15.25
N TRP A 67 -1.20 -0.95 14.26
CA TRP A 67 -1.96 0.24 13.91
C TRP A 67 -3.24 -0.14 13.15
N VAL A 68 -3.16 -1.10 12.22
CA VAL A 68 -4.32 -1.63 11.50
C VAL A 68 -5.35 -2.22 12.46
N ALA A 69 -4.93 -3.10 13.38
CA ALA A 69 -5.82 -3.68 14.39
C ALA A 69 -6.48 -2.62 15.28
N LYS A 70 -5.71 -1.61 15.73
CA LYS A 70 -6.25 -0.47 16.49
C LYS A 70 -7.27 0.34 15.70
N ILE A 71 -7.03 0.50 14.40
CA ILE A 71 -7.95 1.15 13.47
C ILE A 71 -9.23 0.31 13.37
N THR A 72 -9.14 -0.97 13.05
CA THR A 72 -10.31 -1.86 12.93
C THR A 72 -11.15 -1.87 14.21
N MET A 73 -10.53 -1.88 15.39
CA MET A 73 -11.26 -1.81 16.67
C MET A 73 -11.98 -0.46 16.86
N LYS A 74 -11.36 0.64 16.43
CA LYS A 74 -11.92 2.00 16.54
C LYS A 74 -13.05 2.30 15.55
N LEU A 75 -13.31 1.45 14.57
CA LEU A 75 -14.46 1.56 13.66
C LEU A 75 -15.79 1.70 14.38
N PHE A 76 -15.91 0.95 15.47
CA PHE A 76 -17.15 0.83 16.23
C PHE A 76 -17.27 1.90 17.32
N ASP A 77 -16.24 2.76 17.47
CA ASP A 77 -16.17 3.74 18.53
C ASP A 77 -16.73 5.09 18.06
N ARG A 78 -17.94 5.45 18.52
CA ARG A 78 -18.65 6.67 18.10
C ARG A 78 -18.12 7.96 18.74
N LYS A 79 -17.22 7.89 19.72
CA LYS A 79 -16.75 9.05 20.52
C LYS A 79 -15.53 9.77 19.94
N LEU A 80 -15.16 9.53 18.68
CA LEU A 80 -13.94 10.07 18.08
C LEU A 80 -14.13 11.46 17.45
N PRO A 81 -13.14 12.36 17.57
CA PRO A 81 -13.15 13.65 16.87
C PRO A 81 -13.30 13.48 15.36
N LEU A 82 -14.05 14.38 14.71
CA LEU A 82 -14.36 14.31 13.27
C LEU A 82 -13.09 14.19 12.40
N LYS A 83 -12.01 14.91 12.77
CA LYS A 83 -10.71 14.86 12.07
C LYS A 83 -10.07 13.47 12.12
N THR A 84 -10.11 12.81 13.28
CA THR A 84 -9.58 11.45 13.45
C THR A 84 -10.42 10.45 12.66
N ARG A 85 -11.75 10.64 12.64
CA ARG A 85 -12.66 9.83 11.83
C ARG A 85 -12.40 9.97 10.33
N PHE A 86 -12.09 11.18 9.84
CA PHE A 86 -11.75 11.38 8.43
C PHE A 86 -10.45 10.66 8.04
N ILE A 87 -9.37 10.84 8.81
CA ILE A 87 -8.10 10.13 8.59
C ILE A 87 -8.32 8.61 8.64
N TYR A 88 -9.17 8.16 9.56
CA TYR A 88 -9.56 6.77 9.67
C TYR A 88 -10.23 6.25 8.39
N VAL A 89 -11.29 6.92 7.92
CA VAL A 89 -12.04 6.52 6.72
C VAL A 89 -11.15 6.56 5.48
N LEU A 90 -10.29 7.58 5.37
CA LEU A 90 -9.33 7.69 4.28
C LEU A 90 -8.39 6.48 4.23
N ASN A 91 -7.84 6.07 5.37
CA ASN A 91 -6.94 4.92 5.46
C ASN A 91 -7.66 3.60 5.13
N LEU A 92 -8.90 3.43 5.60
CA LEU A 92 -9.71 2.26 5.27
C LEU A 92 -10.03 2.20 3.77
N LEU A 93 -10.43 3.33 3.19
CA LEU A 93 -10.74 3.42 1.77
C LEU A 93 -9.49 3.18 0.91
N LEU A 94 -8.33 3.66 1.36
CA LEU A 94 -7.05 3.39 0.70
C LEU A 94 -6.69 1.90 0.75
N LEU A 95 -6.87 1.25 1.90
CA LEU A 95 -6.63 -0.18 2.06
C LEU A 95 -7.55 -1.01 1.14
N ALA A 96 -8.85 -0.69 1.13
CA ALA A 96 -9.84 -1.38 0.29
C ALA A 96 -9.57 -1.18 -1.21
N SER A 97 -9.28 0.06 -1.62
CA SER A 97 -9.03 0.37 -3.03
C SER A 97 -7.71 -0.21 -3.54
N MET A 98 -6.63 -0.21 -2.73
CA MET A 98 -5.40 -0.93 -3.06
C MET A 98 -5.62 -2.44 -3.19
N GLY A 99 -6.36 -3.04 -2.25
CA GLY A 99 -6.72 -4.46 -2.34
C GLY A 99 -7.48 -4.77 -3.62
N PHE A 100 -8.45 -3.93 -4.00
CA PHE A 100 -9.19 -4.07 -5.25
C PHE A 100 -8.28 -3.98 -6.48
N VAL A 101 -7.36 -3.00 -6.54
CA VAL A 101 -6.42 -2.84 -7.66
C VAL A 101 -5.50 -4.06 -7.80
N ILE A 102 -4.98 -4.62 -6.69
CA ILE A 102 -4.16 -5.83 -6.71
C ILE A 102 -4.96 -7.03 -7.24
N ILE A 103 -6.16 -7.26 -6.69
CA ILE A 103 -7.00 -8.40 -7.06
C ILE A 103 -7.44 -8.29 -8.53
N SER A 104 -7.93 -7.12 -8.95
CA SER A 104 -8.29 -6.88 -10.35
C SER A 104 -7.09 -6.99 -11.29
N GLY A 105 -5.89 -6.56 -10.86
CA GLY A 105 -4.65 -6.72 -11.64
C GLY A 105 -4.29 -8.20 -11.87
N ILE A 106 -4.45 -9.05 -10.86
CA ILE A 106 -4.26 -10.50 -10.99
C ILE A 106 -5.24 -11.09 -12.02
N PHE A 107 -6.50 -10.66 -12.01
CA PHE A 107 -7.51 -11.12 -12.96
C PHE A 107 -7.31 -10.62 -14.40
N ILE A 108 -6.60 -9.49 -14.59
CA ILE A 108 -6.30 -8.93 -15.92
C ILE A 108 -4.97 -9.48 -16.46
N SER A 109 -4.12 -10.03 -15.59
CA SER A 109 -2.77 -10.50 -15.96
C SER A 109 -2.82 -11.52 -17.07
N ARG A 110 -2.06 -11.26 -18.14
CA ARG A 110 -1.96 -12.14 -19.31
C ARG A 110 -0.64 -12.88 -19.38
N VAL A 111 0.40 -12.31 -18.75
CA VAL A 111 1.77 -12.85 -18.77
C VAL A 111 2.05 -13.70 -17.54
N VAL A 112 1.67 -13.22 -16.35
CA VAL A 112 1.94 -13.94 -15.08
C VAL A 112 0.90 -15.02 -14.80
N PHE A 113 -0.38 -14.76 -15.12
CA PHE A 113 -1.48 -15.70 -14.87
C PHE A 113 -2.31 -16.01 -16.13
N PRO A 114 -1.73 -16.67 -17.16
CA PRO A 114 -2.38 -16.87 -18.45
C PRO A 114 -3.63 -17.77 -18.43
N ASN A 115 -3.88 -18.50 -17.34
CA ASN A 115 -4.97 -19.48 -17.25
C ASN A 115 -6.24 -18.93 -16.58
N ILE A 116 -6.27 -17.66 -16.16
CA ILE A 116 -7.40 -17.06 -15.45
C ILE A 116 -8.23 -16.21 -16.41
N HIS A 117 -9.13 -16.85 -17.17
CA HIS A 117 -10.03 -16.15 -18.08
C HIS A 117 -11.42 -15.99 -17.46
N LEU A 118 -11.63 -14.87 -16.77
CA LEU A 118 -12.99 -14.42 -16.46
C LEU A 118 -13.53 -13.69 -17.69
N GLY A 119 -14.68 -14.12 -18.23
CA GLY A 119 -15.30 -13.61 -19.46
C GLY A 119 -15.69 -12.12 -19.47
N ASN A 120 -15.13 -11.30 -18.57
CA ASN A 120 -15.41 -9.87 -18.42
C ASN A 120 -14.13 -9.02 -18.23
N GLU A 121 -13.04 -9.36 -18.93
CA GLU A 121 -11.76 -8.65 -18.84
C GLU A 121 -11.86 -7.12 -19.06
N SER A 122 -12.76 -6.66 -19.93
CA SER A 122 -12.95 -5.24 -20.22
C SER A 122 -13.44 -4.48 -19.00
N TRP A 123 -14.41 -5.05 -18.26
CA TRP A 123 -14.92 -4.46 -17.03
C TRP A 123 -13.84 -4.41 -15.95
N PHE A 124 -13.05 -5.47 -15.79
CA PHE A 124 -11.92 -5.47 -14.87
C PHE A 124 -10.89 -4.41 -15.25
N LYS A 125 -10.50 -4.30 -16.54
CA LYS A 125 -9.57 -3.25 -17.01
C LYS A 125 -10.08 -1.85 -16.73
N MET A 126 -11.35 -1.58 -17.03
CA MET A 126 -11.96 -0.27 -16.81
C MET A 126 -11.98 0.08 -15.32
N THR A 127 -12.46 -0.84 -14.47
CA THR A 127 -12.53 -0.62 -13.02
C THR A 127 -11.14 -0.53 -12.38
N HIS A 128 -10.18 -1.35 -12.82
CA HIS A 128 -8.79 -1.28 -12.37
C HIS A 128 -8.17 0.09 -12.65
N MET A 129 -8.35 0.64 -13.86
CA MET A 129 -7.85 1.98 -14.19
C MET A 129 -8.53 3.08 -13.38
N SER A 130 -9.87 3.07 -13.30
CA SER A 130 -10.63 4.05 -12.53
C SER A 130 -10.26 4.06 -11.05
N VAL A 131 -10.17 2.87 -10.43
CA VAL A 131 -9.78 2.75 -9.03
C VAL A 131 -8.30 3.11 -8.83
N SER A 132 -7.42 2.86 -9.79
CA SER A 132 -6.01 3.28 -9.70
C SER A 132 -5.86 4.81 -9.63
N TYR A 133 -6.62 5.57 -10.44
CA TYR A 133 -6.64 7.04 -10.33
C TYR A 133 -7.18 7.51 -8.98
N LEU A 134 -8.25 6.86 -8.48
CA LEU A 134 -8.79 7.15 -7.15
C LEU A 134 -7.74 6.89 -6.06
N VAL A 135 -7.04 5.75 -6.13
CA VAL A 135 -5.95 5.40 -5.23
C VAL A 135 -4.84 6.47 -5.25
N LEU A 136 -4.47 6.99 -6.41
CA LEU A 136 -3.47 8.06 -6.52
C LEU A 136 -3.87 9.30 -5.70
N ILE A 137 -5.13 9.71 -5.81
CA ILE A 137 -5.68 10.83 -5.02
C ILE A 137 -5.65 10.50 -3.53
N LEU A 138 -6.08 9.29 -3.13
CA LEU A 138 -6.08 8.87 -1.74
C LEU A 138 -4.67 8.80 -1.13
N VAL A 139 -3.68 8.34 -1.89
CA VAL A 139 -2.27 8.31 -1.47
C VAL A 139 -1.76 9.74 -1.25
N ALA A 140 -2.05 10.67 -2.16
CA ALA A 140 -1.66 12.08 -1.99
C ALA A 140 -2.29 12.69 -0.72
N MET A 141 -3.58 12.43 -0.49
CA MET A 141 -4.27 12.85 0.74
C MET A 141 -3.67 12.20 1.99
N HIS A 142 -3.37 10.91 1.93
CA HIS A 142 -2.77 10.15 3.03
C HIS A 142 -1.42 10.75 3.42
N ILE A 143 -0.53 10.96 2.45
CA ILE A 143 0.78 11.57 2.68
C ILE A 143 0.60 12.98 3.26
N GLY A 144 -0.24 13.83 2.67
CA GLY A 144 -0.43 15.21 3.11
C GLY A 144 -0.97 15.33 4.55
N LEU A 145 -1.94 14.50 4.93
CA LEU A 145 -2.52 14.52 6.28
C LEU A 145 -1.58 13.96 7.34
N HIS A 146 -0.75 12.97 6.97
CA HIS A 146 0.21 12.37 7.89
C HIS A 146 1.51 13.18 8.01
N TRP A 147 1.89 13.92 6.95
CA TRP A 147 3.08 14.80 6.95
C TRP A 147 3.00 15.88 8.04
N ARG A 148 1.83 16.49 8.24
CA ARG A 148 1.64 17.54 9.26
C ARG A 148 1.88 17.05 10.69
N LYS A 149 1.72 15.74 10.94
CA LYS A 149 1.92 15.16 12.29
C LYS A 149 3.40 15.05 12.69
N THR A 150 4.33 15.29 11.77
CA THR A 150 5.78 15.27 12.01
C THR A 150 6.39 16.65 12.28
N ARG A 151 5.61 17.74 12.19
CA ARG A 151 6.05 19.12 12.46
C ARG A 151 5.37 19.76 13.67
N ILE A 152 5.20 19.05 14.79
CA ILE A 152 4.96 19.68 16.10
C ILE A 152 5.48 18.75 17.20
N THR A 153 6.77 18.80 17.51
CA THR A 153 7.30 18.77 18.89
C THR A 153 8.73 19.29 18.88
#